data_AF-A0A1J4ULX6-F1
#
_entry.id   AF-A0A1J4ULX6-F1
#
_cell.length_a   1.000
_cell.length_b   1.000
_cell.length_c   1.000
_cell.angle_alpha   90.00
_cell.angle_beta   90.00
_cell.angle_gamma   90.00
#
_symmetry.space_group_name_H-M   'P 1'
#
loop_
_entity.id
_entity.type
_entity.pdbx_description
1 polymer ?
#
loop_
_entity_poly.entity_id
_entity_poly.type
_entity_poly.pdbx_seq_one_letter_code
_entity_poly.pdbx_strand_id
1 'polypeptide(L)' 'MLTLKCCGQLIDVSGASQKVFDKKTYKWSTAKIDFEKCSMKKIFDLIVPVIPLKQLVAYKKKLGRPTDFEDVNFLLR' A
#
# COMPACT_ATOMS: atom_id res chain seq x y z
N MET A 1 10.45 8.59 1.30
CA MET A 1 9.60 8.38 0.11
C MET A 1 10.10 9.33 -0.95
N LEU A 2 10.16 8.88 -2.20
CA LEU A 2 10.52 9.70 -3.35
C LEU A 2 9.35 9.67 -4.33
N THR A 3 8.84 10.83 -4.73
CA THR A 3 7.79 10.90 -5.75
C THR A 3 8.43 11.23 -7.10
N LEU A 4 8.19 10.38 -8.09
CA LEU A 4 8.69 10.52 -9.45
C LEU A 4 7.55 10.92 -10.39
N LYS A 5 7.82 11.78 -11.37
CA LYS A 5 6.91 12.02 -12.49
C LYS A 5 7.35 11.16 -13.67
N CYS A 6 6.51 10.20 -14.08
CA CYS A 6 6.79 9.29 -15.18
C CYS A 6 5.54 9.16 -16.06
N CYS A 7 5.68 9.32 -17.37
CA CYS A 7 4.58 9.18 -18.34
C CYS A 7 3.30 9.96 -17.97
N GLY A 8 3.45 11.16 -17.38
CA GLY A 8 2.31 12.00 -16.94
C GLY A 8 1.69 11.60 -15.60
N GLN A 9 2.17 10.55 -14.94
CA GLN A 9 1.70 10.08 -13.65
C GLN A 9 2.72 10.35 -12.54
N LEU A 10 2.23 10.50 -11.31
CA LEU A 10 3.05 10.55 -10.10
C LEU A 10 3.17 9.14 -9.53
N ILE A 11 4.41 8.71 -9.28
CA ILE A 11 4.74 7.39 -8.73
C ILE A 11 5.49 7.60 -7.42
N ASP A 12 4.91 7.11 -6.32
CA ASP A 12 5.57 7.10 -5.03
C ASP A 12 6.44 5.85 -4.86
N VAL A 13 7.73 6.07 -4.70
CA VAL A 13 8.72 5.04 -4.42
C VAL A 13 9.05 5.04 -2.93
N SER A 14 8.77 3.92 -2.28
CA SER A 14 9.05 3.68 -0.87
C SER A 14 9.97 2.47 -0.68
N GLY A 15 10.81 2.49 0.36
CA GLY A 15 11.61 1.33 0.76
C GLY A 15 10.79 0.25 1.48
N ALA A 16 11.42 -0.90 1.73
CA ALA A 16 10.83 -2.02 2.46
C ALA A 16 10.39 -1.68 3.89
N SER A 17 11.03 -0.69 4.50
CA SER A 17 10.75 -0.20 5.84
C SER A 17 10.46 1.30 5.78
N GLN A 18 9.31 1.70 6.30
CA GLN A 18 8.91 3.11 6.33
C GLN A 18 8.10 3.44 7.57
N LYS A 19 8.25 4.66 8.08
CA LYS A 19 7.39 5.16 9.15
C LYS A 19 6.04 5.57 8.58
N VAL A 20 5.00 5.05 9.21
CA VAL A 20 3.60 5.31 8.85
C VAL A 20 2.90 5.86 10.07
N PHE A 21 2.19 6.96 9.89
CA PHE A 21 1.36 7.53 10.92
C PHE A 21 0.07 6.73 11.05
N ASP A 22 -0.15 6.17 12.23
CA ASP A 22 -1.38 5.46 12.55
C ASP A 22 -2.44 6.47 13.01
N LYS A 23 -3.48 6.65 12.20
CA LYS A 23 -4.56 7.59 12.52
C LYS A 23 -5.44 7.15 13.69
N LYS A 24 -5.43 5.87 14.07
CA LYS A 24 -6.19 5.38 15.22
C LYS A 24 -5.47 5.66 16.53
N THR A 25 -4.16 5.45 16.55
CA THR A 25 -3.35 5.60 17.77
C THR A 25 -2.62 6.94 17.87
N TYR A 26 -2.64 7.74 16.80
CA TYR A 26 -1.90 9.00 16.65
C TYR A 26 -0.39 8.85 16.87
N LYS A 27 0.15 7.67 16.55
CA LYS A 27 1.56 7.34 16.73
C LYS A 27 2.21 6.96 15.41
N TRP A 28 3.48 7.32 15.27
CA TRP A 28 4.31 6.79 14.20
C TRP A 28 4.68 5.35 14.52
N SER A 29 4.52 4.49 13.53
CA SER A 29 4.93 3.08 13.62
C SER A 29 5.72 2.70 12.37
N THR A 30 6.67 1.80 12.51
CA THR A 30 7.40 1.27 11.35
C THR A 30 6.53 0.20 10.68
N ALA A 31 6.15 0.44 9.44
CA ALA A 31 5.59 -0.57 8.56
C ALA A 31 6.75 -1.25 7.82
N LYS A 32 6.80 -2.58 7.88
CA LYS A 32 7.77 -3.41 7.17
C LYS A 32 7.02 -4.26 6.15
N ILE A 33 7.44 -4.18 4.89
CA ILE A 33 6.96 -5.03 3.81
C ILE A 33 7.95 -6.18 3.65
N ASP A 34 7.41 -7.38 3.57
CA ASP A 34 8.15 -8.60 3.28
C ASP A 34 7.90 -8.98 1.83
N PHE A 35 8.88 -8.73 0.97
CA PHE A 35 8.75 -8.95 -0.47
C PHE A 35 8.63 -10.43 -0.84
N GLU A 36 9.07 -11.35 0.02
CA GLU A 36 8.91 -12.80 -0.18
C GLU A 36 7.45 -13.23 0.00
N LYS A 37 6.64 -12.43 0.71
CA LYS A 37 5.21 -12.70 0.92
C LYS A 37 4.32 -11.99 -0.10
N CYS A 38 4.88 -11.40 -1.15
CA CYS A 38 4.10 -10.80 -2.22
C CYS A 38 3.24 -11.85 -2.94
N SER A 39 2.07 -11.42 -3.40
CA SER A 39 1.24 -12.21 -4.32
C SER A 39 1.59 -11.82 -5.74
N MET A 40 1.93 -12.78 -6.60
CA MET A 40 2.11 -12.50 -8.03
C MET A 40 0.74 -12.36 -8.70
N LYS A 41 0.52 -11.27 -9.44
CA LYS A 41 -0.72 -11.02 -10.18
C LYS A 41 -0.42 -10.80 -11.66
N LYS A 42 -1.23 -11.40 -12.53
CA LYS A 42 -1.23 -11.12 -13.95
C LYS A 42 -2.10 -9.88 -14.20
N ILE A 43 -1.51 -8.82 -14.74
CA ILE A 43 -2.20 -7.58 -15.13
C ILE A 43 -1.83 -7.31 -16.59
N PHE A 44 -2.81 -7.39 -17.49
CA PHE A 44 -2.56 -7.50 -18.93
C PHE A 44 -1.56 -8.65 -19.21
N ASP A 45 -0.45 -8.36 -19.88
CA ASP A 45 0.59 -9.34 -20.21
C ASP A 45 1.77 -9.35 -19.22
N LEU A 46 1.65 -8.61 -18.11
CA LEU A 46 2.70 -8.52 -17.09
C LEU A 46 2.36 -9.36 -15.86
N ILE A 47 3.38 -10.00 -15.30
CA ILE A 47 3.30 -10.64 -13.98
C ILE A 47 4.01 -9.74 -12.98
N VAL A 48 3.25 -9.16 -12.04
CA VAL A 48 3.77 -8.18 -11.08
C VAL A 48 3.59 -8.65 -9.64
N PRO A 49 4.58 -8.44 -8.75
CA PRO A 49 4.42 -8.68 -7.33
C PRO A 49 3.53 -7.58 -6.73
N VAL A 50 2.49 -7.98 -6.01
CA VAL A 50 1.63 -7.07 -5.26
C VAL A 50 1.59 -7.45 -3.79
N ILE A 51 1.34 -6.47 -2.92
CA ILE A 51 1.11 -6.73 -1.50
C ILE A 51 -0.15 -7.62 -1.33
N PRO A 52 -0.14 -8.62 -0.43
CA PRO A 52 -1.32 -9.43 -0.16
C PRO A 52 -2.52 -8.60 0.29
N LEU A 53 -3.72 -8.97 -0.14
CA LEU A 53 -4.95 -8.23 0.14
C LEU A 53 -5.17 -7.94 1.63
N LYS A 54 -4.98 -8.94 2.49
CA LYS A 54 -5.13 -8.79 3.95
C LYS A 54 -4.18 -7.74 4.52
N GLN A 55 -2.94 -7.70 4.03
CA GLN A 55 -1.94 -6.71 4.45
C GLN A 55 -2.28 -5.33 3.92
N LEU A 56 -2.74 -5.22 2.66
CA LEU A 56 -3.19 -3.95 2.07
C LEU A 56 -4.36 -3.35 2.86
N VAL A 57 -5.37 -4.14 3.19
CA VAL A 57 -6.53 -3.70 3.99
C VAL A 57 -6.08 -3.25 5.38
N ALA A 58 -5.19 -3.99 6.04
CA ALA A 58 -4.67 -3.61 7.35
C ALA A 58 -3.91 -2.27 7.30
N TYR A 59 -3.07 -2.08 6.27
CA TYR A 59 -2.33 -0.85 6.03
C TYR A 59 -3.25 0.34 5.78
N LYS A 60 -4.24 0.20 4.88
CA LYS A 60 -5.22 1.26 4.57
C LYS A 60 -6.06 1.64 5.78
N LYS A 61 -6.52 0.66 6.57
CA LYS A 61 -7.22 0.92 7.84
C LYS A 61 -6.38 1.68 8.87
N LYS A 62 -5.04 1.55 8.82
CA LYS A 62 -4.12 2.25 9.71
C LYS A 62 -3.93 3.71 9.31
N LEU A 63 -3.85 3.97 8.01
CA LEU A 63 -3.73 5.32 7.44
C LEU A 63 -5.02 6.12 7.56
N GLY A 64 -6.17 5.51 7.26
CA GLY A 64 -7.49 6.12 7.42
C GLY A 64 -7.68 7.44 6.67
N ARG A 65 -7.14 7.54 5.44
CA ARG A 65 -7.48 8.67 4.53
C ARG A 65 -8.89 8.43 3.96
N PRO A 66 -9.60 9.47 3.50
CA PRO A 66 -10.92 9.29 2.89
C PRO A 66 -10.96 8.21 1.80
N THR A 67 -9.99 8.25 0.86
CA THR A 67 -9.86 7.26 -0.22
C THR A 67 -9.51 5.85 0.28
N ASP A 68 -8.80 5.72 1.41
CA ASP A 68 -8.49 4.40 1.98
C ASP A 68 -9.75 3.68 2.47
N PHE A 69 -10.77 4.41 2.94
CA PHE A 69 -12.03 3.82 3.36
C PHE A 69 -12.85 3.31 2.17
N GLU A 70 -12.90 4.08 1.08
CA GLU A 70 -13.54 3.66 -0.17
C GLU A 70 -12.89 2.39 -0.72
N ASP A 71 -11.55 2.37 -0.78
CA ASP A 71 -10.79 1.20 -1.23
C ASP A 71 -11.04 -0.02 -0.36
N VAL A 72 -11.02 0.12 0.97
CA VAL A 72 -11.28 -1.01 1.89
C VAL A 72 -12.69 -1.55 1.72
N ASN A 73 -13.69 -0.67 1.52
CA ASN A 73 -15.07 -1.10 1.29
C ASN A 73 -15.23 -1.81 -0.04
N PHE A 74 -14.52 -1.39 -1.09
CA PHE A 74 -14.52 -2.07 -2.38
C PHE A 74 -13.86 -3.45 -2.29
N LEU A 75 -12.72 -3.54 -1.61
CA LEU A 75 -11.89 -4.75 -1.52
C LEU A 75 -12.44 -5.86 -0.61
N LEU A 76 -13.41 -5.56 0.25
CA LEU A 76 -14.02 -6.50 1.19
C LEU A 76 -15.44 -6.95 0.79
N ARG A 77 -15.91 -6.55 -0.38
CA ARG A 77 -17.12 -7.10 -1.02
C ARG A 77 -16.84 -8.49 -1.57
#